data_AF-G8S6M8-F1
#
_entry.id   AF-G8S6M8-F1
#
_cell.length_a   1.000
_cell.length_b   1.000
_cell.length_c   1.000
_cell.angle_alpha   90.00
_cell.angle_beta   90.00
_cell.angle_gamma   90.00
#
_symmetry.space_group_name_H-M   'P 1'
#
loop_
_entity.id
_entity.type
_entity.pdbx_description
1 polymer ?
#
loop_
_entity_poly.entity_id
_entity_poly.type
_entity_poly.pdbx_seq_one_letter_code
_entity_poly.pdbx_strand_id
1 'polypeptide(L)'
;MTHPLARTRQEAHLFIDLTPCACGDRRLATAGEPVTLPDGNPGRRYAGRCPTCGRDREFVFAMPAVPEDSTSTRQIVYGYGTRPSRLLGPGQWLWAAEQYAEAVPRDPEHLTGEARATARTWLMAAVAAVREAAKFLPDGADRLPPGDVPAGRDPDDFTRQRLIDRRLGYERRLRALPGDPPPPRDPEQVRRQLARNRAVEAWAARHGLADPVIGAGTAEQNREIDRELRRMDGLDPETGLDRDSAAAGFAAFRQFIDDLEIALAADVPARDLRIGTALAAYQAWLDRLRISDGPWRDALWAGDIWQTPDTDLPPAAAVWEMVEAARSAVRSLG
;
A
#
# COMPACT_ATOMS: atom_id res chain seq x y z
N MET A 1 -20.73 20.06 -20.24
CA MET A 1 -20.71 18.67 -20.75
C MET A 1 -20.28 17.78 -19.62
N THR A 2 -21.00 16.70 -19.33
CA THR A 2 -20.64 15.76 -18.26
C THR A 2 -19.58 14.80 -18.79
N HIS A 3 -18.41 14.75 -18.17
CA HIS A 3 -17.35 13.82 -18.54
C HIS A 3 -17.69 12.40 -18.04
N PRO A 4 -17.37 11.34 -18.80
CA PRO A 4 -17.57 9.96 -18.35
C PRO A 4 -16.79 9.68 -17.05
N LEU A 5 -17.42 9.02 -16.08
CA LEU A 5 -16.81 8.69 -14.81
C LEU A 5 -15.98 7.41 -14.93
N ALA A 6 -14.68 7.49 -14.66
CA ALA A 6 -13.84 6.33 -14.39
C ALA A 6 -13.60 6.23 -12.89
N ARG A 7 -13.89 5.08 -12.28
CA ARG A 7 -13.73 4.85 -10.84
C ARG A 7 -12.25 4.70 -10.46
N THR A 8 -11.43 4.22 -11.40
CA THR A 8 -9.99 4.07 -11.22
C THR A 8 -9.23 4.44 -12.49
N ARG A 9 -7.92 4.68 -12.35
CA ARG A 9 -7.02 4.85 -13.52
C ARG A 9 -7.01 3.60 -14.40
N GLN A 10 -7.06 2.40 -13.80
CA GLN A 10 -7.03 1.14 -14.53
C GLN A 10 -8.29 0.96 -15.38
N GLU A 11 -9.46 1.38 -14.89
CA GLU A 11 -10.71 1.36 -15.66
C GLU A 11 -10.68 2.36 -16.83
N ALA A 12 -10.16 3.57 -16.61
CA ALA A 12 -9.96 4.55 -17.68
C ALA A 12 -9.05 4.00 -18.80
N HIS A 13 -7.93 3.39 -18.42
CA HIS A 13 -6.99 2.77 -19.37
C HIS A 13 -7.66 1.65 -20.16
N LEU A 14 -8.39 0.76 -19.49
CA LEU A 14 -9.11 -0.31 -20.19
C LEU A 14 -10.14 0.25 -21.18
N PHE A 15 -10.89 1.29 -20.82
CA PHE A 15 -11.80 1.93 -21.76
C PHE A 15 -11.08 2.47 -23.00
N ILE A 16 -9.91 3.06 -22.84
CA ILE A 16 -9.08 3.55 -23.96
C ILE A 16 -8.64 2.37 -24.86
N ASP A 17 -8.19 1.26 -24.26
CA ASP A 17 -7.77 0.05 -24.98
C ASP A 17 -8.93 -0.64 -25.73
N LEU A 18 -10.15 -0.46 -25.22
CA LEU A 18 -11.39 -0.96 -25.82
C LEU A 18 -11.97 -0.04 -26.89
N THR A 19 -11.51 1.20 -26.97
CA THR A 19 -11.99 2.18 -27.93
C THR A 19 -10.98 2.32 -29.06
N PRO A 20 -11.12 1.64 -30.20
CA PRO A 20 -10.16 1.75 -31.29
C PRO A 20 -10.19 3.15 -31.93
N CYS A 21 -9.08 3.56 -32.53
CA CYS A 21 -9.06 4.64 -33.50
C CYS A 21 -9.96 4.26 -34.69
N ALA A 22 -10.42 5.24 -35.48
CA ALA A 22 -11.22 4.94 -36.68
C ALA A 22 -10.46 4.11 -37.74
N CYS A 23 -9.12 3.99 -37.66
CA CYS A 23 -8.34 3.05 -38.48
C CYS A 23 -8.28 1.62 -37.91
N GLY A 24 -8.85 1.37 -36.74
CA GLY A 24 -8.85 0.08 -36.05
C GLY A 24 -7.76 -0.10 -34.99
N ASP A 25 -6.67 0.69 -35.01
CA ASP A 25 -5.61 0.55 -33.98
C ASP A 25 -6.11 1.04 -32.62
N ARG A 26 -5.88 0.25 -31.58
CA ARG A 26 -6.30 0.51 -30.20
C ARG A 26 -5.26 1.28 -29.40
N ARG A 27 -3.98 1.22 -29.80
CA ARG A 27 -2.86 1.78 -29.03
C ARG A 27 -2.95 3.30 -28.92
N LEU A 28 -2.67 3.80 -27.73
CA LEU A 28 -2.49 5.21 -27.41
C LEU A 28 -1.39 5.34 -26.35
N ALA A 29 -0.20 5.80 -26.74
CA ALA A 29 0.91 5.96 -25.81
C ALA A 29 0.77 7.27 -25.04
N THR A 30 0.17 7.24 -23.84
CA THR A 30 0.06 8.44 -23.00
C THR A 30 -0.07 8.10 -21.51
N ALA A 31 0.75 8.74 -20.69
CA ALA A 31 0.59 8.74 -19.24
C ALA A 31 -0.37 9.88 -18.90
N GLY A 32 -1.63 9.58 -18.57
CA GLY A 32 -2.65 10.63 -18.42
C GLY A 32 -2.26 11.74 -17.45
N GLU A 33 -2.78 12.93 -17.71
CA GLU A 33 -2.54 14.18 -16.99
C GLU A 33 -3.73 14.50 -16.08
N PRO A 34 -3.51 14.90 -14.80
CA PRO A 34 -4.59 15.41 -13.98
C PRO A 34 -5.12 16.73 -14.55
N VAL A 35 -6.45 16.92 -14.53
CA VAL A 35 -7.11 18.15 -14.97
C VAL A 35 -8.23 18.52 -14.01
N THR A 36 -8.58 19.81 -13.95
CA THR A 36 -9.81 20.27 -13.29
C THR A 36 -10.89 20.40 -14.35
N LEU A 37 -12.02 19.74 -14.14
CA LEU A 37 -13.15 19.78 -15.07
C LEU A 37 -13.95 21.09 -14.92
N PRO A 38 -14.80 21.46 -15.89
CA PRO A 38 -15.57 22.71 -15.85
C PRO A 38 -16.51 22.85 -14.64
N ASP A 39 -16.89 21.74 -14.01
CA ASP A 39 -17.72 21.68 -12.80
C ASP A 39 -16.88 21.75 -11.49
N GLY A 40 -15.56 21.94 -11.61
CA GLY A 40 -14.62 21.97 -10.50
C GLY A 40 -14.19 20.59 -10.01
N ASN A 41 -14.75 19.50 -10.53
CA ASN A 41 -14.37 18.15 -10.12
C ASN A 41 -13.02 17.73 -10.70
N PRO A 42 -12.27 16.85 -10.01
CA PRO A 42 -11.03 16.31 -10.55
C PRO A 42 -11.32 15.38 -11.73
N GLY A 43 -10.48 15.50 -12.75
CA GLY A 43 -10.51 14.67 -13.93
C GLY A 43 -9.13 14.21 -14.36
N ARG A 44 -9.10 13.37 -15.39
CA ARG A 44 -7.86 12.93 -16.01
C ARG A 44 -7.97 12.91 -17.52
N ARG A 45 -7.00 13.52 -18.18
CA ARG A 45 -6.90 13.67 -19.62
C ARG A 45 -5.84 12.71 -20.17
N TYR A 46 -6.21 11.98 -21.21
CA TYR A 46 -5.32 11.09 -21.96
C TYR A 46 -5.33 11.55 -23.40
N ALA A 47 -4.22 12.10 -23.87
CA ALA A 47 -4.08 12.61 -25.22
C ALA A 47 -2.83 12.05 -25.90
N GLY A 48 -2.93 11.75 -27.18
CA GLY A 48 -1.82 11.25 -27.98
C GLY A 48 -2.21 11.00 -29.43
N ARG A 49 -1.24 10.59 -30.25
CA ARG A 49 -1.46 10.24 -31.65
C ARG A 49 -1.61 8.74 -31.84
N CYS A 50 -2.52 8.33 -32.72
CA CYS A 50 -2.57 6.95 -33.18
C CYS A 50 -1.26 6.60 -33.89
N PRO A 51 -0.57 5.51 -33.52
CA PRO A 51 0.73 5.16 -34.12
C PRO A 51 0.61 4.71 -35.57
N THR A 52 -0.58 4.31 -36.03
CA THR A 52 -0.81 3.86 -37.42
C THR A 52 -1.20 4.99 -38.35
N CYS A 53 -2.22 5.79 -37.99
CA CYS A 53 -2.77 6.81 -38.90
C CYS A 53 -2.39 8.25 -38.50
N GLY A 54 -1.66 8.44 -37.40
CA GLY A 54 -1.22 9.75 -36.92
C GLY A 54 -2.30 10.65 -36.33
N ARG A 55 -3.58 10.25 -36.37
CA ARG A 55 -4.69 11.06 -35.87
C ARG A 55 -4.59 11.28 -34.36
N ASP A 56 -4.81 12.51 -33.92
CA ASP A 56 -4.92 12.85 -32.51
C ASP A 56 -6.15 12.18 -31.89
N ARG A 57 -5.98 11.63 -30.69
CA ARG A 57 -7.03 11.02 -29.86
C ARG A 57 -6.95 11.64 -28.47
N GLU A 58 -8.11 11.96 -27.93
CA GLU A 58 -8.23 12.54 -26.59
C GLU A 58 -9.39 11.88 -25.84
N PHE A 59 -9.14 11.58 -24.55
CA PHE A 59 -10.13 11.10 -23.61
C PHE A 59 -10.02 11.90 -22.32
N VAL A 60 -11.15 12.39 -21.82
CA VAL A 60 -11.21 13.11 -20.54
C VAL A 60 -12.26 12.44 -19.66
N PHE A 61 -11.82 11.94 -18.51
CA PHE A 61 -12.69 11.27 -17.54
C PHE A 61 -12.84 12.11 -16.28
N ALA A 62 -14.03 12.09 -15.68
CA ALA A 62 -14.21 12.46 -14.29
C ALA A 62 -13.62 11.36 -13.40
N MET A 63 -12.96 11.77 -12.31
CA MET A 63 -12.34 10.89 -11.33
C MET A 63 -12.93 11.14 -9.94
N PRO A 64 -12.95 10.14 -9.03
CA PRO A 64 -13.30 10.38 -7.63
C PRO A 64 -12.34 11.38 -6.96
N ALA A 65 -12.87 12.25 -6.09
CA ALA A 65 -12.09 13.29 -5.41
C ALA A 65 -11.09 12.75 -4.39
N VAL A 66 -11.45 11.65 -3.72
CA VAL A 66 -10.54 10.85 -2.90
C VAL A 66 -10.21 9.60 -3.70
N PRO A 67 -8.93 9.33 -4.00
CA PRO A 67 -8.55 8.03 -4.53
C PRO A 67 -9.02 6.97 -3.53
N GLU A 68 -10.01 6.15 -3.88
CA GLU A 68 -10.34 4.96 -3.12
C GLU A 68 -9.03 4.13 -3.05
N ASP A 69 -8.55 3.85 -1.84
CA ASP A 69 -7.16 3.51 -1.49
C ASP A 69 -6.28 2.89 -2.60
N SER A 70 -5.21 3.59 -2.95
CA SER A 70 -4.04 3.01 -3.64
C SER A 70 -3.05 2.45 -2.62
N THR A 71 -3.49 1.56 -1.73
CA THR A 71 -2.52 0.73 -1.02
C THR A 71 -1.85 -0.18 -2.04
N SER A 72 -0.53 -0.32 -1.93
CA SER A 72 0.41 -0.97 -2.84
C SER A 72 0.22 -2.49 -2.98
N THR A 73 -1.03 -2.95 -3.09
CA THR A 73 -1.32 -4.33 -3.38
C THR A 73 -0.94 -4.58 -4.83
N ARG A 74 -0.23 -5.68 -5.10
CA ARG A 74 0.06 -6.18 -6.46
C ARG A 74 -1.23 -6.51 -7.26
N GLN A 75 -2.40 -6.06 -6.82
CA GLN A 75 -3.71 -6.43 -7.35
C GLN A 75 -4.17 -5.44 -8.42
N ILE A 76 -4.76 -5.99 -9.49
CA ILE A 76 -5.46 -5.21 -10.50
C ILE A 76 -6.88 -4.95 -9.97
N VAL A 77 -7.25 -3.68 -9.84
CA VAL A 77 -8.55 -3.19 -9.32
C VAL A 77 -9.10 -2.14 -10.28
N TYR A 78 -10.18 -2.50 -10.97
CA TYR A 78 -10.87 -1.61 -11.91
C TYR A 78 -11.92 -0.71 -11.23
N GLY A 79 -12.54 -1.18 -10.15
CA GLY A 79 -13.44 -0.37 -9.34
C GLY A 79 -13.62 -0.96 -7.95
N TYR A 80 -13.82 -0.11 -6.94
CA TYR A 80 -14.01 -0.55 -5.57
C TYR A 80 -15.49 -0.78 -5.25
N GLY A 81 -15.73 -1.54 -4.18
CA GLY A 81 -17.07 -1.88 -3.71
C GLY A 81 -17.89 -2.70 -4.71
N THR A 82 -19.21 -2.68 -4.50
CA THR A 82 -20.20 -3.49 -5.25
C THR A 82 -20.81 -2.77 -6.44
N ARG A 83 -20.62 -1.46 -6.57
CA ARG A 83 -21.26 -0.67 -7.63
C ARG A 83 -20.71 -1.04 -9.01
N PRO A 84 -21.58 -1.32 -10.01
CA PRO A 84 -21.14 -1.61 -11.37
C PRO A 84 -20.50 -0.38 -12.03
N SER A 85 -19.72 -0.63 -13.08
CA SER A 85 -19.13 0.42 -13.91
C SER A 85 -20.21 1.23 -14.61
N ARG A 86 -19.99 2.54 -14.72
CA ARG A 86 -20.76 3.43 -15.62
C ARG A 86 -20.06 3.66 -16.96
N LEU A 87 -18.81 3.21 -17.08
CA LEU A 87 -17.96 3.45 -18.24
C LEU A 87 -17.93 2.25 -19.20
N LEU A 88 -17.92 1.04 -18.63
CA LEU A 88 -17.84 -0.21 -19.37
C LEU A 88 -19.02 -1.11 -19.01
N GLY A 89 -19.74 -1.60 -20.02
CA GLY A 89 -20.84 -2.54 -19.84
C GLY A 89 -20.38 -3.97 -19.53
N PRO A 90 -21.29 -4.87 -19.11
CA PRO A 90 -20.95 -6.24 -18.72
C PRO A 90 -20.29 -7.03 -19.86
N GLY A 91 -20.72 -6.80 -21.11
CA GLY A 91 -20.09 -7.41 -22.29
C GLY A 91 -18.65 -7.01 -22.51
N GLN A 92 -18.34 -5.73 -22.31
CA GLN A 92 -16.99 -5.21 -22.48
C GLN A 92 -16.05 -5.78 -21.41
N TRP A 93 -16.53 -5.91 -20.17
CA TRP A 93 -15.78 -6.58 -19.10
C TRP A 93 -15.49 -8.04 -19.42
N LEU A 94 -16.49 -8.78 -19.88
CA LEU A 94 -16.32 -10.20 -20.17
C LEU A 94 -15.40 -10.42 -21.38
N TRP A 95 -15.53 -9.58 -22.41
CA TRP A 95 -14.62 -9.57 -23.55
C TRP A 95 -13.17 -9.27 -23.11
N ALA A 96 -12.96 -8.24 -22.28
CA ALA A 96 -11.63 -7.91 -21.77
C ALA A 96 -11.02 -9.07 -20.98
N ALA A 97 -11.83 -9.72 -20.14
CA ALA A 97 -11.40 -10.89 -19.39
C ALA A 97 -10.96 -12.05 -20.29
N GLU A 98 -11.72 -12.32 -21.37
CA GLU A 98 -11.38 -13.32 -22.38
C GLU A 98 -10.06 -12.99 -23.08
N GLN A 99 -9.89 -11.76 -23.55
CA GLN A 99 -8.66 -11.35 -24.24
C GLN A 99 -7.42 -11.46 -23.35
N TYR A 100 -7.50 -11.02 -22.09
CA TYR A 100 -6.39 -11.19 -21.15
C TYR A 100 -6.07 -12.66 -20.89
N ALA A 101 -7.09 -13.51 -20.76
CA ALA A 101 -6.90 -14.93 -20.53
C ALA A 101 -6.37 -15.68 -21.76
N GLU A 102 -6.74 -15.24 -22.98
CA GLU A 102 -6.27 -15.78 -24.26
C GLU A 102 -4.82 -15.41 -24.56
N ALA A 103 -4.38 -14.22 -24.15
CA ALA A 103 -3.00 -13.77 -24.31
C ALA A 103 -2.00 -14.63 -23.52
N VAL A 104 -2.47 -15.36 -22.51
CA VAL A 104 -1.65 -16.23 -21.67
C VAL A 104 -1.56 -17.62 -22.30
N PRO A 105 -0.35 -18.14 -22.62
CA PRO A 105 -0.18 -19.48 -23.17
C PRO A 105 -0.84 -20.56 -22.29
N ARG A 106 -1.39 -21.60 -22.94
CA ARG A 106 -2.04 -22.71 -22.25
C ARG A 106 -1.05 -23.59 -21.49
N ASP A 107 0.18 -23.66 -21.98
CA ASP A 107 1.30 -24.33 -21.35
C ASP A 107 2.31 -23.29 -20.87
N PRO A 108 2.27 -22.91 -19.57
CA PRO A 108 3.15 -21.89 -19.02
C PRO A 108 4.51 -22.43 -18.53
N GLU A 109 4.78 -23.73 -18.63
CA GLU A 109 5.97 -24.35 -18.03
C GLU A 109 7.29 -23.77 -18.58
N HIS A 110 7.27 -23.36 -19.86
CA HIS A 110 8.44 -22.82 -20.56
C HIS A 110 8.54 -21.27 -20.52
N LEU A 111 7.67 -20.57 -19.79
CA LEU A 111 7.73 -19.11 -19.71
C LEU A 111 8.97 -18.66 -18.93
N THR A 112 9.73 -17.74 -19.52
CA THR A 112 10.82 -17.00 -18.85
C THR A 112 10.27 -16.07 -17.76
N GLY A 113 11.12 -15.53 -16.88
CA GLY A 113 10.69 -14.69 -15.76
C GLY A 113 9.80 -13.51 -16.17
N GLU A 114 10.19 -12.74 -17.19
CA GLU A 114 9.40 -11.59 -17.68
C GLU A 114 8.09 -12.02 -18.35
N ALA A 115 8.14 -13.04 -19.21
CA ALA A 115 6.94 -13.57 -19.87
C ALA A 115 5.95 -14.14 -18.84
N ARG A 116 6.45 -14.75 -17.77
CA ARG A 116 5.67 -15.28 -16.65
C ARG A 116 5.06 -14.18 -15.81
N ALA A 117 5.80 -13.12 -15.49
CA ALA A 117 5.28 -11.95 -14.78
C ALA A 117 4.17 -11.25 -15.58
N THR A 118 4.36 -11.12 -16.89
CA THR A 118 3.34 -10.63 -17.83
C THR A 118 2.11 -11.52 -17.83
N ALA A 119 2.28 -12.85 -17.97
CA ALA A 119 1.18 -13.79 -17.92
C ALA A 119 0.40 -13.74 -16.60
N ARG A 120 1.11 -13.60 -15.48
CA ARG A 120 0.51 -13.41 -14.14
C ARG A 120 -0.35 -12.15 -14.10
N THR A 121 0.17 -11.05 -14.62
CA THR A 121 -0.52 -9.76 -14.67
C THR A 121 -1.80 -9.85 -15.52
N TRP A 122 -1.73 -10.48 -16.69
CA TRP A 122 -2.90 -10.72 -17.54
C TRP A 122 -3.96 -11.60 -16.88
N LEU A 123 -3.58 -12.71 -16.23
CA LEU A 123 -4.55 -13.53 -15.49
C LEU A 123 -5.19 -12.77 -14.31
N MET A 124 -4.42 -11.93 -13.61
CA MET A 124 -4.98 -11.07 -12.56
C MET A 124 -5.96 -10.05 -13.11
N ALA A 125 -5.65 -9.42 -14.25
CA ALA A 125 -6.56 -8.52 -14.95
C ALA A 125 -7.83 -9.25 -15.42
N ALA A 126 -7.70 -10.48 -15.94
CA ALA A 126 -8.84 -11.31 -16.34
C ALA A 126 -9.76 -11.62 -15.16
N VAL A 127 -9.20 -12.02 -14.01
CA VAL A 127 -9.96 -12.26 -12.76
C VAL A 127 -10.68 -10.99 -12.31
N ALA A 128 -10.01 -9.84 -12.32
CA ALA A 128 -10.60 -8.56 -11.94
C ALA A 128 -11.75 -8.16 -12.88
N ALA A 129 -11.57 -8.34 -14.19
CA ALA A 129 -12.60 -8.02 -15.18
C ALA A 129 -13.86 -8.91 -15.04
N VAL A 130 -13.72 -10.22 -14.75
CA VAL A 130 -14.90 -11.07 -14.46
C VAL A 130 -15.63 -10.60 -13.20
N ARG A 131 -14.90 -10.15 -12.17
CA ARG A 131 -15.51 -9.59 -10.96
C ARG A 131 -16.30 -8.32 -11.26
N GLU A 132 -15.80 -7.45 -12.15
CA GLU A 132 -16.55 -6.26 -12.59
C GLU A 132 -17.80 -6.63 -13.39
N ALA A 133 -17.73 -7.63 -14.28
CA ALA A 133 -18.92 -8.12 -15.00
C ALA A 133 -20.00 -8.63 -14.02
N ALA A 134 -19.58 -9.33 -12.96
CA ALA A 134 -20.51 -9.87 -11.96
C ALA A 134 -21.24 -8.78 -11.14
N LYS A 135 -20.70 -7.56 -11.04
CA LYS A 135 -21.36 -6.43 -10.34
C LYS A 135 -22.61 -5.93 -11.08
N PHE A 136 -22.82 -6.31 -12.34
CA PHE A 136 -24.03 -5.99 -13.10
C PHE A 136 -25.21 -6.91 -12.78
N LEU A 137 -24.98 -8.05 -12.11
CA LEU A 137 -26.08 -8.89 -11.66
C LEU A 137 -26.87 -8.14 -10.58
N PRO A 138 -28.21 -8.01 -10.71
CA PRO A 138 -29.03 -7.49 -9.64
C PRO A 138 -28.86 -8.31 -8.36
N ASP A 139 -29.11 -7.67 -7.21
CA ASP A 139 -29.01 -8.34 -5.91
C ASP A 139 -29.90 -9.58 -5.85
N GLY A 140 -29.30 -10.72 -5.48
CA GLY A 140 -29.97 -12.02 -5.44
C GLY A 140 -30.31 -12.65 -6.80
N ALA A 141 -30.08 -11.97 -7.93
CA ALA A 141 -30.38 -12.53 -9.25
C ALA A 141 -29.30 -13.52 -9.70
N ASP A 142 -29.71 -14.61 -10.35
CA ASP A 142 -28.80 -15.61 -10.91
C ASP A 142 -28.35 -15.31 -12.34
N ARG A 143 -28.95 -14.31 -12.98
CA ARG A 143 -28.58 -13.89 -14.33
C ARG A 143 -28.85 -12.42 -14.55
N LEU A 144 -28.13 -11.87 -15.53
CA LEU A 144 -28.36 -10.53 -16.01
C LEU A 144 -29.73 -10.45 -16.72
N PRO A 145 -30.52 -9.36 -16.54
CA PRO A 145 -31.77 -9.19 -17.27
C PRO A 145 -31.54 -9.23 -18.79
N PRO A 146 -32.46 -9.82 -19.59
CA PRO A 146 -32.27 -9.97 -21.04
C PRO A 146 -31.96 -8.66 -21.78
N GLY A 147 -32.52 -7.53 -21.33
CA GLY A 147 -32.27 -6.21 -21.92
C GLY A 147 -30.88 -5.63 -21.67
N ASP A 148 -30.17 -6.16 -20.67
CA ASP A 148 -28.81 -5.73 -20.30
C ASP A 148 -27.73 -6.64 -20.92
N VAL A 149 -28.13 -7.76 -21.53
CA VAL A 149 -27.23 -8.65 -22.27
C VAL A 149 -26.80 -7.95 -23.57
N PRO A 150 -25.49 -7.76 -23.80
CA PRO A 150 -25.00 -7.15 -25.03
C PRO A 150 -25.43 -7.94 -26.28
N ALA A 151 -25.80 -7.21 -27.33
CA ALA A 151 -26.17 -7.82 -28.60
C ALA A 151 -25.07 -8.76 -29.13
N GLY A 152 -25.48 -9.96 -29.58
CA GLY A 152 -24.57 -10.98 -30.10
C GLY A 152 -23.84 -11.81 -29.05
N ARG A 153 -24.11 -11.61 -27.74
CA ARG A 153 -23.62 -12.49 -26.67
C ARG A 153 -24.72 -13.46 -26.22
N ASP A 154 -24.30 -14.63 -25.77
CA ASP A 154 -25.21 -15.61 -25.18
C ASP A 154 -25.62 -15.13 -23.78
N PRO A 155 -26.93 -15.00 -23.46
CA PRO A 155 -27.38 -14.67 -22.10
C PRO A 155 -26.83 -15.62 -21.02
N ASP A 156 -26.54 -16.88 -21.36
CA ASP A 156 -26.02 -17.85 -20.40
C ASP A 156 -24.59 -17.53 -19.95
N ASP A 157 -23.81 -16.77 -20.74
CA ASP A 157 -22.51 -16.24 -20.33
C ASP A 157 -22.59 -15.30 -19.11
N PHE A 158 -23.77 -14.69 -18.88
CA PHE A 158 -24.02 -13.73 -17.80
C PHE A 158 -24.86 -14.33 -16.67
N THR A 159 -24.78 -15.64 -16.48
CA THR A 159 -25.28 -16.28 -15.26
C THR A 159 -24.24 -16.19 -14.14
N ARG A 160 -24.70 -16.08 -12.88
CA ARG A 160 -23.86 -16.08 -11.68
C ARG A 160 -22.91 -17.26 -11.66
N GLN A 161 -23.42 -18.46 -11.95
CA GLN A 161 -22.62 -19.67 -11.99
C GLN A 161 -21.53 -19.61 -13.06
N ARG A 162 -21.84 -19.18 -14.30
CA ARG A 162 -20.83 -19.08 -15.36
C ARG A 162 -19.75 -18.05 -15.06
N LEU A 163 -20.10 -16.90 -14.48
CA LEU A 163 -19.13 -15.90 -14.05
C LEU A 163 -18.23 -16.44 -12.93
N ILE A 164 -18.79 -17.17 -11.96
CA ILE A 164 -18.01 -17.85 -10.90
C ILE A 164 -17.06 -18.87 -11.50
N ASP A 165 -17.55 -19.76 -12.38
CA ASP A 165 -16.75 -20.80 -13.00
C ASP A 165 -15.59 -20.22 -13.81
N ARG A 166 -15.86 -19.15 -14.58
CA ARG A 166 -14.85 -18.45 -15.39
C ARG A 166 -13.78 -17.82 -14.51
N ARG A 167 -14.19 -17.12 -13.44
CA ARG A 167 -13.26 -16.55 -12.45
C ARG A 167 -12.39 -17.63 -11.81
N LEU A 168 -13.00 -18.71 -11.31
CA LEU A 168 -12.28 -19.81 -10.68
C LEU A 168 -11.34 -20.51 -11.67
N GLY A 169 -11.71 -20.61 -12.95
CA GLY A 169 -10.86 -21.11 -14.02
C GLY A 169 -9.60 -20.26 -14.21
N TYR A 170 -9.73 -18.93 -14.27
CA TYR A 170 -8.59 -18.03 -14.36
C TYR A 170 -7.73 -18.04 -13.10
N GLU A 171 -8.34 -18.11 -11.91
CA GLU A 171 -7.62 -18.24 -10.64
C GLU A 171 -6.84 -19.57 -10.55
N ARG A 172 -7.37 -20.68 -11.09
CA ARG A 172 -6.61 -21.94 -11.19
C ARG A 172 -5.40 -21.80 -12.11
N ARG A 173 -5.57 -21.20 -13.29
CA ARG A 173 -4.45 -20.92 -14.20
C ARG A 173 -3.40 -20.03 -13.55
N LEU A 174 -3.83 -19.02 -12.80
CA LEU A 174 -2.94 -18.09 -12.09
C LEU A 174 -2.11 -18.81 -11.03
N ARG A 175 -2.72 -19.73 -10.28
CA ARG A 175 -2.01 -20.59 -9.30
C ARG A 175 -1.09 -21.62 -9.95
N ALA A 176 -1.42 -22.08 -11.16
CA ALA A 176 -0.63 -23.03 -11.91
C ALA A 176 0.58 -22.40 -12.62
N LEU A 177 0.61 -21.07 -12.78
CA LEU A 177 1.84 -20.40 -13.22
C LEU A 177 2.94 -20.71 -12.20
N PRO A 178 4.13 -21.15 -12.65
CA PRO A 178 5.23 -21.36 -11.75
C PRO A 178 5.44 -20.11 -10.88
N GLY A 179 5.76 -20.29 -9.60
CA GLY A 179 6.30 -19.19 -8.83
C GLY A 179 7.49 -18.62 -9.59
N ASP A 180 7.70 -17.31 -9.54
CA ASP A 180 9.04 -16.83 -9.88
C ASP A 180 9.98 -17.56 -8.91
N PRO A 181 11.10 -18.16 -9.36
CA PRO A 181 12.15 -18.44 -8.39
C PRO A 181 12.34 -17.12 -7.65
N PRO A 182 12.30 -17.13 -6.29
CA PRO A 182 12.50 -15.90 -5.56
C PRO A 182 13.77 -15.27 -6.13
N PRO A 183 13.81 -13.93 -6.35
CA PRO A 183 15.06 -13.30 -6.76
C PRO A 183 16.15 -13.82 -5.82
N PRO A 184 17.38 -14.08 -6.30
CA PRO A 184 18.45 -14.54 -5.43
C PRO A 184 18.48 -13.58 -4.25
N ARG A 185 17.98 -14.06 -3.12
CA ARG A 185 17.80 -13.20 -1.96
C ARG A 185 19.23 -12.92 -1.53
N ASP A 186 19.55 -11.64 -1.37
CA ASP A 186 20.75 -11.25 -0.65
C ASP A 186 20.82 -12.13 0.62
N PRO A 187 21.90 -12.90 0.85
CA PRO A 187 22.05 -13.73 2.03
C PRO A 187 21.78 -12.98 3.34
N GLU A 188 21.97 -11.66 3.36
CA GLU A 188 21.56 -10.81 4.46
C GLU A 188 20.03 -10.65 4.58
N GLN A 189 19.33 -10.39 3.47
CA GLN A 189 17.87 -10.33 3.45
C GLN A 189 17.22 -11.66 3.87
N VAL A 190 17.80 -12.81 3.48
CA VAL A 190 17.37 -14.13 3.97
C VAL A 190 17.55 -14.25 5.48
N ARG A 191 18.72 -13.88 5.99
CA ARG A 191 19.02 -13.91 7.43
C ARG A 191 18.06 -13.03 8.22
N ARG A 192 17.80 -11.80 7.76
CA ARG A 192 16.82 -10.88 8.36
C ARG A 192 15.40 -11.47 8.35
N GLN A 193 14.95 -12.03 7.23
CA GLN A 193 13.63 -12.65 7.15
C GLN A 193 13.49 -13.88 8.06
N LEU A 194 14.52 -14.72 8.17
CA LEU A 194 14.52 -15.88 9.06
C LEU A 194 14.56 -15.46 10.54
N ALA A 195 15.35 -14.45 10.88
CA ALA A 195 15.35 -13.86 12.22
C ALA A 195 13.96 -13.31 12.57
N ARG A 196 13.34 -12.56 11.66
CA ARG A 196 11.96 -12.07 11.77
C ARG A 196 10.95 -13.20 12.00
N ASN A 197 11.02 -14.29 11.23
CA ASN A 197 10.10 -15.42 11.41
C ASN A 197 10.27 -16.08 12.79
N ARG A 198 11.52 -16.30 13.23
CA ARG A 198 11.80 -16.85 14.57
C ARG A 198 11.32 -15.94 15.69
N ALA A 199 11.39 -14.62 15.50
CA ALA A 199 10.86 -13.63 16.43
C ALA A 199 9.36 -13.78 16.62
N VAL A 200 8.65 -13.88 15.49
CA VAL A 200 7.19 -14.03 15.44
C VAL A 200 6.78 -15.36 16.06
N GLU A 201 7.49 -16.45 15.77
CA GLU A 201 7.28 -17.76 16.38
C GLU A 201 7.52 -17.73 17.91
N ALA A 202 8.61 -17.11 18.37
CA ALA A 202 8.92 -16.99 19.79
C ALA A 202 7.88 -16.13 20.53
N TRP A 203 7.43 -15.04 19.92
CA TRP A 203 6.37 -14.20 20.45
C TRP A 203 5.04 -14.96 20.55
N ALA A 204 4.67 -15.71 19.49
CA ALA A 204 3.46 -16.53 19.46
C ALA A 204 3.48 -17.60 20.55
N ALA A 205 4.62 -18.26 20.74
CA ALA A 205 4.81 -19.26 21.79
C ALA A 205 4.63 -18.65 23.20
N ARG A 206 5.16 -17.45 23.46
CA ARG A 206 4.97 -16.74 24.75
C ARG A 206 3.51 -16.41 25.04
N HIS A 207 2.70 -16.25 24.00
CA HIS A 207 1.29 -15.87 24.11
C HIS A 207 0.31 -17.04 23.87
N GLY A 208 0.81 -18.28 23.77
CA GLY A 208 -0.03 -19.47 23.57
C GLY A 208 -0.75 -19.53 22.23
N LEU A 209 -0.22 -18.87 21.19
CA LEU A 209 -0.79 -18.85 19.85
C LEU A 209 -0.21 -20.00 19.01
N ALA A 210 -1.08 -20.87 18.51
CA ALA A 210 -0.68 -22.05 17.74
C ALA A 210 -0.23 -21.75 16.30
N ASP A 211 -0.61 -20.59 15.73
CA ASP A 211 -0.27 -20.18 14.37
C ASP A 211 -0.19 -18.65 14.24
N PRO A 212 1.00 -18.04 14.15
CA PRO A 212 1.13 -16.61 13.95
C PRO A 212 0.93 -16.23 12.49
N VAL A 213 -0.32 -16.13 12.07
CA VAL A 213 -0.64 -15.48 10.79
C VAL A 213 -0.42 -13.98 10.94
N ILE A 214 0.72 -13.49 10.42
CA ILE A 214 1.00 -12.05 10.29
C ILE A 214 -0.16 -11.40 9.53
N GLY A 215 -0.95 -10.56 10.22
CA GLY A 215 -2.13 -9.89 9.66
C GLY A 215 -3.50 -10.38 10.16
N ALA A 216 -3.57 -11.44 10.98
CA ALA A 216 -4.81 -11.89 11.63
C ALA A 216 -4.91 -11.51 13.12
N GLY A 217 -3.83 -10.95 13.71
CA GLY A 217 -3.82 -10.48 15.09
C GLY A 217 -4.60 -9.18 15.29
N THR A 218 -4.98 -8.90 16.53
CA THR A 218 -5.54 -7.60 16.92
C THR A 218 -4.55 -6.47 16.65
N ALA A 219 -5.02 -5.23 16.54
CA ALA A 219 -4.15 -4.07 16.35
C ALA A 219 -3.07 -3.96 17.45
N GLU A 220 -3.39 -4.38 18.67
CA GLU A 220 -2.45 -4.43 19.79
C GLU A 220 -1.37 -5.49 19.61
N GLN A 221 -1.76 -6.70 19.22
CA GLN A 221 -0.82 -7.80 18.93
C GLN A 221 0.13 -7.44 17.79
N ASN A 222 -0.38 -6.81 16.72
CA ASN A 222 0.46 -6.36 15.60
C ASN A 222 1.45 -5.27 16.04
N ARG A 223 1.03 -4.33 16.90
CA ARG A 223 1.94 -3.33 17.49
C ARG A 223 3.02 -3.99 18.34
N GLU A 224 2.70 -5.03 19.10
CA GLU A 224 3.69 -5.74 19.92
C GLU A 224 4.71 -6.50 19.06
N ILE A 225 4.23 -7.18 18.01
CA ILE A 225 5.09 -7.84 17.02
C ILE A 225 6.03 -6.82 16.38
N ASP A 226 5.51 -5.67 15.92
CA ASP A 226 6.32 -4.62 15.31
C ASP A 226 7.38 -4.07 16.26
N ARG A 227 7.06 -3.91 17.56
CA ARG A 227 8.03 -3.49 18.58
C ARG A 227 9.16 -4.52 18.75
N GLU A 228 8.86 -5.80 18.75
CA GLU A 228 9.89 -6.85 18.85
C GLU A 228 10.77 -6.91 17.59
N LEU A 229 10.17 -6.75 16.41
CA LEU A 229 10.94 -6.69 15.15
C LEU A 229 11.91 -5.52 15.14
N ARG A 230 11.46 -4.33 15.56
CA ARG A 230 12.32 -3.15 15.72
C ARG A 230 13.50 -3.44 16.66
N ARG A 231 13.27 -4.03 17.83
CA ARG A 231 14.36 -4.38 18.77
C ARG A 231 15.40 -5.31 18.13
N MET A 232 14.96 -6.27 17.33
CA MET A 232 15.86 -7.21 16.66
C MET A 232 16.68 -6.58 15.54
N ASP A 233 16.12 -5.57 14.88
CA ASP A 233 16.81 -4.80 13.85
C ASP A 233 17.71 -3.70 14.43
N GLY A 234 17.92 -3.66 15.76
CA GLY A 234 18.69 -2.60 16.41
C GLY A 234 17.96 -1.25 16.45
N LEU A 235 16.66 -1.24 16.20
CA LEU A 235 15.83 -0.04 16.21
C LEU A 235 15.13 0.14 17.56
N ASP A 236 14.77 1.37 17.88
CA ASP A 236 13.93 1.70 19.02
C ASP A 236 12.52 1.13 18.83
N PRO A 237 11.98 0.36 19.80
CA PRO A 237 10.66 -0.25 19.64
C PRO A 237 9.55 0.77 19.42
N GLU A 238 9.59 1.93 20.08
CA GLU A 238 8.49 2.90 20.05
C GLU A 238 8.53 3.75 18.76
N THR A 239 9.71 4.23 18.37
CA THR A 239 9.86 5.14 17.21
C THR A 239 10.31 4.46 15.91
N GLY A 240 10.97 3.30 15.99
CA GLY A 240 11.59 2.64 14.84
C GLY A 240 12.90 3.27 14.38
N LEU A 241 13.47 4.18 15.16
CA LEU A 241 14.73 4.87 14.84
C LEU A 241 15.96 4.03 15.21
N ASP A 242 17.06 4.20 14.48
CA ASP A 242 18.29 3.42 14.63
C ASP A 242 19.01 3.70 15.97
N ARG A 243 19.27 2.64 16.76
CA ARG A 243 19.92 2.78 18.07
C ARG A 243 21.43 2.99 18.00
N ASP A 244 22.04 2.77 16.84
CA ASP A 244 23.46 3.05 16.61
C ASP A 244 23.70 4.52 16.21
N SER A 245 22.63 5.32 16.05
CA SER A 245 22.70 6.76 15.75
C SER A 245 22.35 7.63 16.96
N ALA A 246 23.22 8.59 17.27
CA ALA A 246 22.99 9.58 18.32
C ALA A 246 21.90 10.60 17.93
N ALA A 247 21.90 11.06 16.67
CA ALA A 247 20.87 11.95 16.14
C ALA A 247 19.49 11.30 16.22
N ALA A 248 19.40 10.00 15.92
CA ALA A 248 18.18 9.21 16.09
C ALA A 248 17.70 9.15 17.54
N GLY A 249 18.61 8.97 18.51
CA GLY A 249 18.26 8.98 19.94
C GLY A 249 17.68 10.33 20.40
N PHE A 250 18.28 11.43 19.97
CA PHE A 250 17.76 12.77 20.24
C PHE A 250 16.41 13.04 19.57
N ALA A 251 16.24 12.63 18.30
CA ALA A 251 14.97 12.70 17.61
C ALA A 251 13.88 11.87 18.34
N ALA A 252 14.23 10.68 18.85
CA ALA A 252 13.32 9.85 19.64
C ALA A 252 12.92 10.51 20.97
N PHE A 253 13.86 11.19 21.63
CA PHE A 253 13.54 11.98 22.83
C PHE A 253 12.60 13.14 22.53
N ARG A 254 12.85 13.92 21.47
CA ARG A 254 11.97 15.02 21.06
C ARG A 254 10.58 14.53 20.71
N GLN A 255 10.49 13.48 19.90
CA GLN A 255 9.22 12.83 19.56
C GLN A 255 8.46 12.38 20.81
N PHE A 256 9.15 11.82 21.80
CA PHE A 256 8.53 11.44 23.06
C PHE A 256 7.92 12.64 23.82
N ILE A 257 8.56 13.81 23.80
CA ILE A 257 7.99 15.04 24.37
C ILE A 257 6.74 15.47 23.58
N ASP A 258 6.82 15.49 22.24
CA ASP A 258 5.69 15.87 21.37
C ASP A 258 4.49 14.94 21.57
N ASP A 259 4.73 13.63 21.70
CA ASP A 259 3.70 12.64 21.98
C ASP A 259 3.01 12.90 23.33
N LEU A 260 3.75 13.32 24.37
CA LEU A 260 3.17 13.72 25.65
C LEU A 260 2.34 15.02 25.53
N GLU A 261 2.83 16.01 24.78
CA GLU A 261 2.09 17.25 24.52
C GLU A 261 0.74 16.99 23.86
N ILE A 262 0.74 16.14 22.83
CA ILE A 262 -0.45 15.78 22.06
C ILE A 262 -1.40 14.93 22.91
N ALA A 263 -0.91 13.87 23.54
CA ALA A 263 -1.73 12.92 24.27
C ALA A 263 -2.43 13.55 25.49
N LEU A 264 -1.81 14.57 26.09
CA LEU A 264 -2.28 15.22 27.31
C LEU A 264 -2.73 16.66 27.06
N ALA A 265 -3.05 17.03 25.82
CA ALA A 265 -3.47 18.38 25.45
C ALA A 265 -4.69 18.88 26.26
N ALA A 266 -5.56 17.97 26.71
CA ALA A 266 -6.74 18.29 27.51
C ALA A 266 -6.48 18.32 29.05
N ASP A 267 -5.38 17.75 29.52
CA ASP A 267 -5.01 17.68 30.94
C ASP A 267 -3.64 18.37 31.15
N VAL A 268 -3.69 19.70 31.17
CA VAL A 268 -2.51 20.56 31.28
C VAL A 268 -1.65 20.23 32.50
N PRO A 269 -2.20 20.07 33.72
CA PRO A 269 -1.39 19.67 34.88
C PRO A 269 -0.67 18.34 34.70
N ALA A 270 -1.34 17.30 34.17
CA ALA A 270 -0.71 16.01 33.93
C ALA A 270 0.37 16.07 32.83
N ARG A 271 0.11 16.84 31.77
CA ARG A 271 1.06 17.12 30.70
C ARG A 271 2.33 17.76 31.24
N ASP A 272 2.18 18.86 31.97
CA ASP A 272 3.30 19.64 32.47
C ASP A 272 4.13 18.83 33.48
N LEU A 273 3.48 18.03 34.34
CA LEU A 273 4.16 17.11 35.26
C LEU A 273 5.00 16.05 34.51
N ARG A 274 4.43 15.40 33.50
CA ARG A 274 5.12 14.32 32.75
C ARG A 274 6.25 14.87 31.88
N ILE A 275 6.04 16.00 31.20
CA ILE A 275 7.10 16.67 30.42
C ILE A 275 8.21 17.14 31.35
N GLY A 276 7.88 17.80 32.47
CA GLY A 276 8.86 18.23 33.46
C GLY A 276 9.69 17.07 34.01
N THR A 277 9.07 15.90 34.23
CA THR A 277 9.75 14.68 34.67
C THR A 277 10.71 14.14 33.62
N ALA A 278 10.31 14.12 32.35
CA ALA A 278 11.19 13.72 31.24
C ALA A 278 12.38 14.68 31.08
N LEU A 279 12.16 15.98 31.16
CA LEU A 279 13.20 17.00 31.08
C LEU A 279 14.16 16.95 32.28
N ALA A 280 13.67 16.64 33.48
CA ALA A 280 14.52 16.46 34.65
C ALA A 280 15.45 15.24 34.48
N ALA A 281 14.96 14.14 33.91
CA ALA A 281 15.80 12.97 33.58
C ALA A 281 16.87 13.31 32.53
N TYR A 282 16.52 14.09 31.50
CA TYR A 282 17.46 14.60 30.51
C TYR A 282 18.55 15.49 31.15
N GLN A 283 18.17 16.40 32.06
CA GLN A 283 19.14 17.25 32.75
C GLN A 283 20.05 16.45 33.69
N ALA A 284 19.52 15.47 34.44
CA ALA A 284 20.33 14.59 35.27
C ALA A 284 21.34 13.77 34.44
N TRP A 285 20.96 13.37 33.23
CA TRP A 285 21.86 12.72 32.28
C TRP A 285 23.00 13.65 31.82
N LEU A 286 22.70 14.89 31.46
CA LEU A 286 23.70 15.91 31.12
C LEU A 286 24.71 16.11 32.26
N ASP A 287 24.20 16.29 33.48
CA ASP A 287 25.02 16.54 34.67
C ASP A 287 25.94 15.36 34.96
N ARG A 288 25.42 14.12 34.88
CA ARG A 288 26.19 12.88 35.10
C ARG A 288 27.36 12.75 34.12
N LEU A 289 27.13 13.06 32.84
CA LEU A 289 28.17 12.97 31.80
C LEU A 289 29.05 14.22 31.74
N ARG A 290 28.76 15.25 32.55
CA ARG A 290 29.43 16.56 32.54
C ARG A 290 29.43 17.19 31.14
N ILE A 291 28.35 16.98 30.39
CA ILE A 291 28.19 17.57 29.07
C ILE A 291 27.69 19.00 29.26
N SER A 292 28.52 19.97 28.91
CA SER A 292 28.13 21.38 28.85
C SER A 292 27.27 21.65 27.62
N ASP A 293 26.64 22.83 27.57
CA ASP A 293 25.90 23.28 26.38
C ASP A 293 26.77 23.17 25.12
N GLY A 294 26.28 22.40 24.15
CA GLY A 294 26.88 22.21 22.84
C GLY A 294 25.90 22.61 21.73
N PRO A 295 26.38 22.84 20.50
CA PRO A 295 25.56 23.30 19.38
C PRO A 295 24.40 22.35 19.03
N TRP A 296 24.54 21.06 19.38
CA TRP A 296 23.51 20.05 19.21
C TRP A 296 22.27 20.28 20.10
N ARG A 297 22.39 21.00 21.22
CA ARG A 297 21.28 21.26 22.16
C ARG A 297 20.22 22.15 21.52
N ASP A 298 20.65 23.19 20.81
CA ASP A 298 19.74 24.06 20.07
C ASP A 298 19.12 23.31 18.88
N ALA A 299 19.94 22.50 18.18
CA ALA A 299 19.48 21.68 17.06
C ALA A 299 18.41 20.64 17.47
N LEU A 300 18.52 20.04 18.66
CA LEU A 300 17.51 19.13 19.21
C LEU A 300 16.13 19.80 19.27
N TRP A 301 16.05 21.01 19.81
CA TRP A 301 14.77 21.71 19.99
C TRP A 301 14.27 22.40 18.71
N ALA A 302 15.18 22.78 17.81
CA ALA A 302 14.84 23.28 16.48
C ALA A 302 14.36 22.19 15.51
N GLY A 303 14.60 20.91 15.83
CA GLY A 303 14.29 19.78 14.94
C GLY A 303 15.37 19.53 13.86
N ASP A 304 16.52 20.19 13.97
CA ASP A 304 17.63 20.14 13.02
C ASP A 304 18.74 19.16 13.42
N ILE A 305 18.47 18.27 14.39
CA ILE A 305 19.49 17.37 14.94
C ILE A 305 20.16 16.47 13.88
N TRP A 306 19.46 16.16 12.79
CA TRP A 306 19.99 15.40 11.66
C TRP A 306 21.07 16.14 10.85
N GLN A 307 21.18 17.45 11.00
CA GLN A 307 22.21 18.28 10.36
C GLN A 307 23.46 18.40 11.23
N THR A 308 23.42 17.94 12.48
CA THR A 308 24.56 18.00 13.39
C THR A 308 25.55 16.88 13.05
N PRO A 309 26.84 17.18 12.82
CA PRO A 309 27.85 16.15 12.59
C PRO A 309 27.92 15.15 13.76
N ASP A 310 28.07 13.86 13.46
CA ASP A 310 28.16 12.81 14.49
C ASP A 310 29.32 13.05 15.48
N THR A 311 30.38 13.73 15.06
CA THR A 311 31.52 14.10 15.92
C THR A 311 31.17 15.12 17.00
N ASP A 312 30.08 15.86 16.81
CA ASP A 312 29.60 16.89 17.73
C ASP A 312 28.49 16.36 18.65
N LEU A 313 28.06 15.10 18.43
CA LEU A 313 27.04 14.43 19.24
C LEU A 313 27.70 13.54 20.30
N PRO A 314 27.08 13.39 21.49
CA PRO A 314 27.46 12.35 22.44
C PRO A 314 27.33 10.94 21.82
N PRO A 315 28.06 9.93 22.32
CA PRO A 315 27.97 8.57 21.81
C PRO A 315 26.53 8.05 21.81
N ALA A 316 26.12 7.36 20.74
CA ALA A 316 24.74 6.87 20.56
C ALA A 316 24.23 6.09 21.78
N ALA A 317 25.04 5.17 22.33
CA ALA A 317 24.70 4.41 23.53
C ALA A 317 24.33 5.29 24.73
N ALA A 318 25.03 6.41 24.93
CA ALA A 318 24.76 7.35 26.02
C ALA A 318 23.46 8.14 25.77
N VAL A 319 23.20 8.54 24.52
CA VAL A 319 21.93 9.22 24.16
C VAL A 319 20.73 8.29 24.34
N TRP A 320 20.84 7.03 23.96
CA TRP A 320 19.75 6.06 24.17
C TRP A 320 19.54 5.70 25.64
N GLU A 321 20.58 5.74 26.49
CA GLU A 321 20.42 5.65 27.95
C GLU A 321 19.54 6.79 28.49
N MET A 322 19.71 8.01 27.95
CA MET A 322 18.89 9.18 28.31
C MET A 322 17.42 8.98 27.92
N VAL A 323 17.16 8.52 26.68
CA VAL A 323 15.79 8.26 26.20
C VAL A 323 15.08 7.26 27.12
N GLU A 324 15.75 6.16 27.48
CA GLU A 324 15.18 5.14 28.37
C GLU A 324 14.96 5.66 29.79
N ALA A 325 15.89 6.45 30.33
CA ALA A 325 15.74 7.07 31.64
C ALA A 325 14.52 8.02 31.69
N ALA A 326 14.34 8.86 30.68
CA ALA A 326 13.21 9.77 30.59
C ALA A 326 11.87 9.02 30.49
N ARG A 327 11.77 8.03 29.61
CA ARG A 327 10.57 7.18 29.49
C ARG A 327 10.27 6.43 30.79
N SER A 328 11.30 5.88 31.45
CA SER A 328 11.15 5.18 32.72
C SER A 328 10.66 6.09 33.84
N ALA A 329 11.20 7.31 33.93
CA ALA A 329 10.78 8.29 34.93
C ALA A 329 9.29 8.66 34.75
N VAL A 330 8.85 8.91 33.52
CA VAL A 330 7.44 9.22 33.24
C VAL A 330 6.51 8.05 33.56
N ARG A 331 6.88 6.81 33.20
CA ARG A 331 6.09 5.60 33.53
C ARG A 331 5.94 5.37 35.03
N SER A 332 6.87 5.84 35.84
CA SER A 332 6.83 5.69 37.30
C SER A 332 5.76 6.56 37.99
N LEU A 333 5.18 7.53 37.28
CA LEU A 333 4.14 8.41 37.81
C LEU A 333 2.73 7.78 37.82
N GLY A 334 2.56 6.60 37.20
CA GLY A 334 1.26 5.95 36.95
C GLY A 334 0.61 6.43 35.66
#